data_AF-A0A1J8PQW9-F1
#
_entry.id   AF-A0A1J8PQW9-F1
#
_cell.length_a   1.000
_cell.length_b   1.000
_cell.length_c   1.000
_cell.angle_alpha   90.00
_cell.angle_beta   90.00
_cell.angle_gamma   90.00
#
_symmetry.space_group_name_H-M   'P 1'
#
loop_
_entity.id
_entity.type
_entity.pdbx_description
1 polymer ?
#
loop_
_entity_poly.entity_id
_entity_poly.type
_entity_poly.pdbx_seq_one_letter_code
_entity_poly.pdbx_strand_id
1 'polypeptide(L)'
;MADLLARYDLEKFKWKPLEGVGSPKGCVRLLGGGEQIQDIQNRHFKGLHTLFFGLMIDLHDPVSIAKLTSSAQECWCSLRFEFPTIASSIGGSDELPTLIYTTGTPQEIDQWAQRTLLVHSPSYVDLEQLRVDESQKKVPLPDGDYCQMHLVPGELANDGTVSTFGLLLHCHHSLCDGSAVKIILNFYLDQLAKVLSGSHSMSESVQWGHELENIPPAVFNILNADEVLPIPPDSAEEPSFDNEYYKCMGSVLAGLDAMNKDAHGLNDCRQDTEWPKTRRASVLFTREESARIIAAARAFGFTLTHPTLHWQWSS
;
A
#
# COMPACT_ATOMS: atom_id res chain seq x y z
N MET A 1 -25.42 9.80 -3.57
CA MET A 1 -25.26 8.75 -2.54
C MET A 1 -26.05 7.56 -3.03
N ALA A 2 -25.37 6.44 -3.28
CA ALA A 2 -26.05 5.16 -3.50
C ALA A 2 -26.97 4.86 -2.31
N ASP A 3 -27.97 4.02 -2.55
CA ASP A 3 -28.88 3.56 -1.51
C ASP A 3 -28.07 2.88 -0.40
N LEU A 4 -27.90 3.56 0.73
CA LEU A 4 -27.17 3.06 1.89
C LEU A 4 -27.83 1.80 2.47
N LEU A 5 -29.11 1.60 2.15
CA LEU A 5 -29.92 0.46 2.53
C LEU A 5 -30.14 -0.44 1.30
N ALA A 6 -29.06 -0.71 0.56
CA ALA A 6 -29.07 -1.70 -0.50
C ALA A 6 -28.62 -3.07 0.02
N ARG A 7 -29.30 -4.13 -0.43
CA ARG A 7 -28.78 -5.50 -0.31
C ARG A 7 -27.43 -5.59 -1.01
N TYR A 8 -26.50 -6.32 -0.42
CA TYR A 8 -25.11 -6.30 -0.85
C TYR A 8 -24.60 -7.72 -1.17
N ASP A 9 -24.05 -7.87 -2.37
CA ASP A 9 -23.55 -9.15 -2.87
C ASP A 9 -22.03 -9.24 -2.68
N LEU A 10 -21.60 -9.92 -1.61
CA LEU A 10 -20.18 -10.10 -1.30
C LEU A 10 -19.47 -11.03 -2.30
N GLU A 11 -20.21 -11.86 -3.05
CA GLU A 11 -19.65 -12.78 -4.03
C GLU A 11 -19.07 -12.05 -5.24
N LYS A 12 -19.52 -10.82 -5.52
CA LYS A 12 -19.01 -10.00 -6.61
C LYS A 12 -17.54 -9.59 -6.45
N PHE A 13 -17.01 -9.65 -5.22
CA PHE A 13 -15.63 -9.29 -4.90
C PHE A 13 -14.66 -10.47 -4.97
N LYS A 14 -15.15 -11.68 -5.27
CA LYS A 14 -14.26 -12.83 -5.49
C LYS A 14 -13.46 -12.64 -6.77
N TRP A 15 -12.21 -13.08 -6.73
CA TRP A 15 -11.37 -13.20 -7.92
C TRP A 15 -12.02 -14.12 -8.94
N LYS A 16 -12.08 -13.65 -10.18
CA LYS A 16 -12.56 -14.40 -11.35
C LYS A 16 -11.43 -14.47 -12.37
N PRO A 17 -11.28 -15.59 -13.10
CA PRO A 17 -10.36 -15.63 -14.23
C PRO A 17 -10.67 -14.51 -15.22
N LEU A 18 -9.63 -13.95 -15.85
CA LEU A 18 -9.84 -13.09 -17.01
C LEU A 18 -10.46 -13.89 -18.15
N GLU A 19 -11.63 -13.45 -18.64
CA GLU A 19 -12.36 -14.12 -19.73
C GLU A 19 -11.94 -13.54 -21.09
N GLY A 20 -12.10 -14.35 -22.16
CA GLY A 20 -11.86 -13.95 -23.55
C GLY A 20 -10.82 -14.79 -24.28
N VAL A 21 -11.03 -15.00 -25.59
CA VAL A 21 -10.07 -15.72 -26.44
C VAL A 21 -8.83 -14.86 -26.64
N GLY A 22 -7.67 -15.36 -26.21
CA GLY A 22 -6.40 -14.62 -26.29
C GLY A 22 -6.14 -13.65 -25.14
N SER A 23 -7.02 -13.60 -24.13
CA SER A 23 -6.76 -12.85 -22.90
C SER A 23 -5.55 -13.45 -22.17
N PRO A 24 -4.66 -12.61 -21.60
CA PRO A 24 -3.56 -13.10 -20.78
C PRO A 24 -4.10 -13.91 -19.59
N LYS A 25 -3.34 -14.93 -19.16
CA LYS A 25 -3.69 -15.66 -17.93
C LYS A 25 -3.64 -14.67 -16.76
N GLY A 26 -4.69 -14.64 -15.96
CA GLY A 26 -4.82 -13.68 -14.87
C GLY A 26 -6.18 -13.75 -14.20
N CYS A 27 -6.40 -12.83 -13.26
CA CYS A 27 -7.66 -12.72 -12.55
C CYS A 27 -8.06 -11.26 -12.35
N VAL A 28 -9.35 -11.06 -12.11
CA VAL A 28 -9.98 -9.77 -11.89
C VAL A 28 -11.00 -9.88 -10.76
N ARG A 29 -11.12 -8.82 -9.95
CA ARG A 29 -12.24 -8.63 -9.01
C ARG A 29 -12.60 -7.15 -8.91
N LEU A 30 -13.76 -6.85 -8.36
CA LEU A 30 -14.09 -5.47 -7.97
C LEU A 30 -13.22 -5.03 -6.79
N LEU A 31 -12.87 -3.73 -6.75
CA LEU A 31 -12.33 -3.10 -5.55
C LEU A 31 -13.42 -3.01 -4.49
N GLY A 32 -13.09 -3.41 -3.26
CA GLY A 32 -14.05 -3.50 -2.17
C GLY A 32 -13.74 -2.53 -1.02
N GLY A 33 -14.78 -1.94 -0.44
CA GLY A 33 -14.69 -1.15 0.79
C GLY A 33 -13.62 -0.05 0.72
N GLY A 34 -12.62 -0.13 1.59
CA GLY A 34 -11.51 0.82 1.65
C GLY A 34 -10.75 0.95 0.32
N GLU A 35 -10.57 -0.13 -0.43
CA GLU A 35 -9.82 -0.11 -1.70
C GLU A 35 -10.46 0.82 -2.73
N GLN A 36 -11.80 0.80 -2.83
CA GLN A 36 -12.54 1.68 -3.72
C GLN A 36 -12.46 3.13 -3.26
N ILE A 37 -12.55 3.38 -1.95
CA ILE A 37 -12.39 4.73 -1.38
C ILE A 37 -11.01 5.29 -1.72
N GLN A 38 -9.95 4.48 -1.56
CA GLN A 38 -8.59 4.88 -1.88
C GLN A 38 -8.40 5.19 -3.37
N ASP A 39 -9.03 4.41 -4.26
CA ASP A 39 -8.99 4.66 -5.70
C ASP A 39 -9.71 5.95 -6.10
N ILE A 40 -10.92 6.17 -5.59
CA ILE A 40 -11.67 7.42 -5.79
C ILE A 40 -10.86 8.62 -5.26
N GLN A 41 -10.27 8.48 -4.08
CA GLN A 41 -9.43 9.53 -3.49
C GLN A 41 -8.21 9.84 -4.35
N ASN A 42 -7.53 8.81 -4.85
CA ASN A 42 -6.36 9.00 -5.70
C ASN A 42 -6.74 9.71 -7.02
N ARG A 43 -7.74 9.18 -7.73
CA ARG A 43 -8.15 9.67 -9.06
C ARG A 43 -8.74 11.07 -9.03
N HIS A 44 -9.62 11.35 -8.06
CA HIS A 44 -10.36 12.62 -8.02
C HIS A 44 -9.69 13.70 -7.17
N PHE A 45 -8.77 13.33 -6.27
CA PHE A 45 -8.10 14.27 -5.36
C PHE A 45 -6.59 14.28 -5.53
N LYS A 46 -6.12 14.25 -6.78
CA LYS A 46 -4.73 14.53 -7.16
C LYS A 46 -3.72 13.63 -6.43
N GLY A 47 -3.93 12.32 -6.46
CA GLY A 47 -3.05 11.36 -5.80
C GLY A 47 -3.18 11.34 -4.28
N LEU A 48 -4.31 11.83 -3.73
CA LEU A 48 -4.58 11.71 -2.30
C LEU A 48 -4.44 10.25 -1.87
N HIS A 49 -3.80 10.07 -0.72
CA HIS A 49 -3.50 8.77 -0.12
C HIS A 49 -2.56 7.86 -0.90
N THR A 50 -1.86 8.34 -1.94
CA THR A 50 -0.69 7.60 -2.46
C THR A 50 0.25 7.22 -1.32
N LEU A 51 0.61 5.94 -1.24
CA LEU A 51 1.46 5.41 -0.19
C LEU A 51 2.93 5.60 -0.52
N PHE A 52 3.66 6.14 0.45
CA PHE A 52 5.10 6.20 0.45
C PHE A 52 5.65 5.53 1.71
N PHE A 53 6.62 4.63 1.53
CA PHE A 53 7.30 4.00 2.65
C PHE A 53 8.80 3.97 2.41
N GLY A 54 9.52 4.77 3.20
CA GLY A 54 10.97 4.94 3.09
C GLY A 54 11.72 4.18 4.17
N LEU A 55 12.83 3.55 3.78
CA LEU A 55 13.75 2.84 4.67
C LEU A 55 15.19 3.28 4.40
N MET A 56 15.88 3.69 5.45
CA MET A 56 17.33 3.87 5.45
C MET A 56 17.97 2.59 5.99
N ILE A 57 18.92 2.03 5.24
CA ILE A 57 19.52 0.73 5.55
C ILE A 57 21.04 0.86 5.59
N ASP A 58 21.60 0.43 6.70
CA ASP A 58 23.05 0.27 6.89
C ASP A 58 23.42 -1.19 6.68
N LEU A 59 24.40 -1.43 5.82
CA LEU A 59 24.97 -2.75 5.57
C LEU A 59 26.11 -3.00 6.55
N HIS A 60 26.10 -4.18 7.17
CA HIS A 60 27.24 -4.63 7.97
C HIS A 60 28.50 -4.75 7.11
N ASP A 61 28.37 -5.38 5.94
CA ASP A 61 29.44 -5.56 4.97
C ASP A 61 29.15 -4.71 3.72
N PRO A 62 30.01 -3.75 3.35
CA PRO A 62 29.84 -2.98 2.12
C PRO A 62 29.79 -3.87 0.88
N VAL A 63 28.97 -3.50 -0.09
CA VAL A 63 28.79 -4.25 -1.34
C VAL A 63 28.98 -3.35 -2.55
N SER A 64 29.40 -3.92 -3.68
CA SER A 64 29.43 -3.17 -4.93
C SER A 64 28.01 -2.79 -5.38
N ILE A 65 27.86 -1.64 -6.03
CA ILE A 65 26.57 -1.21 -6.57
C ILE A 65 26.00 -2.25 -7.54
N ALA A 66 26.86 -2.84 -8.38
CA ALA A 66 26.43 -3.86 -9.33
C ALA A 66 25.77 -5.05 -8.62
N LYS A 67 26.38 -5.52 -7.51
CA LYS A 67 25.81 -6.60 -6.69
C LYS A 67 24.52 -6.16 -6.00
N LEU A 68 24.50 -4.98 -5.38
CA LEU A 68 23.30 -4.46 -4.73
C LEU A 68 22.12 -4.37 -5.71
N THR A 69 22.35 -3.79 -6.88
CA THR A 69 21.34 -3.62 -7.93
C THR A 69 20.84 -4.96 -8.44
N SER A 70 21.74 -5.89 -8.80
CA SER A 70 21.32 -7.20 -9.31
C SER A 70 20.54 -7.99 -8.26
N SER A 71 21.00 -7.99 -7.00
CA SER A 71 20.31 -8.66 -5.89
C SER A 71 18.96 -8.02 -5.57
N ALA A 72 18.87 -6.68 -5.59
CA ALA A 72 17.62 -5.96 -5.40
C ALA A 72 16.60 -6.29 -6.49
N GLN A 73 17.04 -6.32 -7.75
CA GLN A 73 16.18 -6.66 -8.88
C GLN A 73 15.67 -8.09 -8.81
N GLU A 74 16.55 -9.04 -8.49
CA GLU A 74 16.17 -10.43 -8.27
C GLU A 74 15.13 -10.56 -7.15
N CYS A 75 15.36 -9.91 -6.00
CA CYS A 75 14.42 -9.93 -4.88
C CYS A 75 13.10 -9.26 -5.24
N TRP A 76 13.10 -8.22 -6.08
CA TRP A 76 11.90 -7.54 -6.55
C TRP A 76 11.07 -8.44 -7.48
N CYS A 77 11.71 -9.19 -8.37
CA CYS A 77 11.06 -10.25 -9.15
C CYS A 77 10.44 -11.31 -8.24
N SER A 78 11.19 -11.85 -7.27
CA SER A 78 10.67 -12.85 -6.32
C SER A 78 9.51 -12.30 -5.49
N LEU A 79 9.54 -11.02 -5.12
CA LEU A 79 8.48 -10.39 -4.35
C LEU A 79 7.16 -10.35 -5.12
N ARG A 80 7.18 -10.20 -6.45
CA ARG A 80 5.97 -10.28 -7.29
C ARG A 80 5.33 -11.65 -7.26
N PHE A 81 6.12 -12.72 -7.12
CA PHE A 81 5.56 -14.07 -6.97
C PHE A 81 4.82 -14.23 -5.64
N GLU A 82 5.39 -13.69 -4.57
CA GLU A 82 4.85 -13.82 -3.20
C GLU A 82 3.71 -12.83 -2.93
N PHE A 83 3.78 -11.63 -3.51
CA PHE A 83 2.79 -10.56 -3.36
C PHE A 83 2.40 -10.03 -4.74
N PRO A 84 1.60 -10.76 -5.54
CA PRO A 84 1.29 -10.35 -6.91
C PRO A 84 0.51 -9.03 -7.00
N THR A 85 -0.09 -8.58 -5.89
CA THR A 85 -0.74 -7.27 -5.78
C THR A 85 0.18 -6.11 -6.15
N ILE A 86 1.49 -6.21 -5.93
CA ILE A 86 2.46 -5.14 -6.31
C ILE A 86 2.58 -4.95 -7.82
N ALA A 87 2.17 -5.95 -8.62
CA ALA A 87 2.17 -5.88 -10.07
C ALA A 87 0.74 -5.87 -10.64
N SER A 88 -0.26 -5.63 -9.80
CA SER A 88 -1.64 -5.49 -10.22
C SER A 88 -1.93 -4.09 -10.76
N SER A 89 -2.90 -3.99 -11.65
CA SER A 89 -3.42 -2.74 -12.18
C SER A 89 -4.85 -2.50 -11.73
N ILE A 90 -5.27 -1.24 -11.77
CA ILE A 90 -6.66 -0.86 -11.54
C ILE A 90 -7.28 -0.50 -12.89
N GLY A 91 -8.43 -1.11 -13.17
CA GLY A 91 -9.24 -0.89 -14.38
C GLY A 91 -10.73 -0.78 -14.05
N GLY A 92 -11.58 -1.16 -14.99
CA GLY A 92 -13.04 -1.07 -14.82
C GLY A 92 -13.61 0.30 -15.15
N SER A 93 -14.82 0.59 -14.66
CA SER A 93 -15.43 1.92 -14.80
C SER A 93 -15.20 2.76 -13.54
N ASP A 94 -15.48 4.06 -13.61
CA ASP A 94 -15.35 4.96 -12.46
C ASP A 94 -16.22 4.52 -11.28
N GLU A 95 -17.39 3.96 -11.57
CA GLU A 95 -18.36 3.48 -10.59
C GLU A 95 -18.02 2.08 -10.05
N LEU A 96 -17.40 1.25 -10.88
CA LEU A 96 -17.07 -0.15 -10.59
C LEU A 96 -15.60 -0.43 -10.93
N PRO A 97 -14.66 0.16 -10.18
CA PRO A 97 -13.25 -0.09 -10.42
C PRO A 97 -12.90 -1.54 -10.08
N THR A 98 -12.00 -2.11 -10.86
CA THR A 98 -11.54 -3.50 -10.72
C THR A 98 -10.06 -3.56 -10.43
N LEU A 99 -9.65 -4.52 -9.60
CA LEU A 99 -8.26 -4.93 -9.47
C LEU A 99 -7.99 -6.06 -10.46
N ILE A 100 -6.94 -5.93 -11.25
CA ILE A 100 -6.56 -6.86 -12.31
C ILE A 100 -5.13 -7.32 -12.06
N TYR A 101 -4.91 -8.62 -12.03
CA TYR A 101 -3.57 -9.21 -12.05
C TYR A 101 -3.41 -10.11 -13.27
N THR A 102 -2.29 -9.94 -13.99
CA THR A 102 -1.90 -10.79 -15.12
C THR A 102 -0.57 -11.46 -14.84
N THR A 103 -0.51 -12.78 -15.07
CA THR A 103 0.75 -13.54 -15.01
C THR A 103 1.65 -13.09 -16.15
N GLY A 104 2.97 -13.21 -15.98
CA GLY A 104 3.95 -12.93 -17.03
C GLY A 104 4.84 -14.13 -17.32
N THR A 105 5.42 -14.15 -18.51
CA THR A 105 6.62 -14.93 -18.82
C THR A 105 7.82 -14.37 -18.05
N PRO A 106 8.89 -15.17 -17.80
CA PRO A 106 10.09 -14.68 -17.12
C PRO A 106 10.64 -13.38 -17.72
N GLN A 107 10.61 -13.26 -19.05
CA GLN A 107 11.11 -12.08 -19.74
C GLN A 107 10.22 -10.84 -19.53
N GLU A 108 8.90 -11.00 -19.47
CA GLU A 108 7.98 -9.90 -19.13
C GLU A 108 8.11 -9.48 -17.67
N ILE A 109 8.46 -10.42 -16.78
CA ILE A 109 8.71 -10.14 -15.37
C ILE A 109 10.02 -9.36 -15.21
N ASP A 110 11.08 -9.75 -15.91
CA ASP A 110 12.33 -9.00 -15.91
C ASP A 110 12.12 -7.57 -16.44
N GLN A 111 11.35 -7.41 -17.51
CA GLN A 111 10.99 -6.10 -18.05
C GLN A 111 10.16 -5.27 -17.06
N TRP A 112 9.22 -5.90 -16.36
CA TRP A 112 8.46 -5.26 -15.28
C TRP A 112 9.39 -4.81 -14.15
N ALA A 113 10.31 -5.66 -13.71
CA ALA A 113 11.24 -5.31 -12.64
C ALA A 113 12.19 -4.18 -13.05
N GLN A 114 12.69 -4.18 -14.29
CA GLN A 114 13.56 -3.11 -14.80
C GLN A 114 12.88 -1.74 -14.81
N ARG A 115 11.58 -1.67 -15.10
CA ARG A 115 10.85 -0.38 -15.12
C ARG A 115 10.28 0.02 -13.75
N THR A 116 10.04 -0.94 -12.85
CA THR A 116 9.45 -0.67 -11.52
C THR A 116 10.45 -0.65 -10.37
N LEU A 117 11.68 -1.14 -10.56
CA LEU A 117 12.79 -0.93 -9.63
C LEU A 117 13.71 0.17 -10.19
N LEU A 118 13.51 1.39 -9.71
CA LEU A 118 14.25 2.57 -10.15
C LEU A 118 15.53 2.73 -9.34
N VAL A 119 16.65 2.37 -9.97
CA VAL A 119 17.99 2.50 -9.37
C VAL A 119 18.55 3.88 -9.65
N HIS A 120 18.79 4.65 -8.59
CA HIS A 120 19.36 5.99 -8.68
C HIS A 120 20.89 5.95 -8.74
N SER A 121 21.47 7.07 -9.15
CA SER A 121 22.92 7.24 -9.08
C SER A 121 23.37 7.33 -7.61
N PRO A 122 24.55 6.78 -7.29
CA PRO A 122 25.11 6.86 -5.94
C PRO A 122 25.24 8.31 -5.48
N SER A 123 24.67 8.61 -4.32
CA SER A 123 24.62 9.98 -3.79
C SER A 123 24.28 9.99 -2.30
N TYR A 124 24.24 11.19 -1.70
CA TYR A 124 23.62 11.37 -0.40
C TYR A 124 22.15 10.95 -0.45
N VAL A 125 21.75 10.06 0.47
CA VAL A 125 20.41 9.47 0.46
C VAL A 125 19.43 10.41 1.17
N ASP A 126 18.70 11.22 0.38
CA ASP A 126 17.58 12.03 0.86
C ASP A 126 16.24 11.42 0.42
N LEU A 127 15.72 10.48 1.20
CA LEU A 127 14.43 9.84 0.91
C LEU A 127 13.24 10.78 1.08
N GLU A 128 13.34 11.84 1.89
CA GLU A 128 12.23 12.78 2.06
C GLU A 128 12.11 13.68 0.83
N GLN A 129 13.22 14.19 0.31
CA GLN A 129 13.22 14.96 -0.93
C GLN A 129 12.75 14.10 -2.10
N LEU A 130 13.24 12.87 -2.23
CA LEU A 130 12.76 11.94 -3.24
C LEU A 130 11.24 11.70 -3.10
N ARG A 131 10.74 11.45 -1.88
CA ARG A 131 9.30 11.29 -1.61
C ARG A 131 8.50 12.52 -2.04
N VAL A 132 9.01 13.73 -1.76
CA VAL A 132 8.38 14.97 -2.19
C VAL A 132 8.29 15.04 -3.71
N ASP A 133 9.38 14.73 -4.42
CA ASP A 133 9.44 14.78 -5.88
C ASP A 133 8.52 13.74 -6.51
N GLU A 134 8.51 12.51 -5.99
CA GLU A 134 7.62 11.44 -6.46
C GLU A 134 6.14 11.72 -6.14
N SER A 135 5.83 12.42 -5.05
CA SER A 135 4.44 12.83 -4.73
C SER A 135 3.82 13.79 -5.74
N GLN A 136 4.64 14.40 -6.59
CA GLN A 136 4.16 15.25 -7.69
C GLN A 136 3.79 14.44 -8.94
N LYS A 137 4.04 13.13 -8.96
CA LYS A 137 3.71 12.26 -10.07
C LYS A 137 2.33 11.66 -9.88
N LYS A 138 1.65 11.41 -11.01
CA LYS A 138 0.37 10.71 -11.03
C LYS A 138 0.60 9.21 -10.87
N VAL A 139 -0.37 8.56 -10.25
CA VAL A 139 -0.53 7.11 -10.25
C VAL A 139 -1.81 6.80 -11.02
N PRO A 140 -1.82 5.85 -11.98
CA PRO A 140 -0.69 5.02 -12.40
C PRO A 140 0.46 5.84 -13.02
N LEU A 141 1.65 5.25 -12.97
CA LEU A 141 2.84 5.77 -13.63
C LEU A 141 2.66 5.77 -15.16
N PRO A 142 3.50 6.48 -15.94
CA PRO A 142 3.37 6.54 -17.39
C PRO A 142 3.29 5.17 -18.09
N ASP A 143 3.94 4.15 -17.54
CA ASP A 143 3.94 2.78 -18.06
C ASP A 143 2.73 1.93 -17.59
N GLY A 144 1.82 2.51 -16.81
CA GLY A 144 0.61 1.86 -16.30
C GLY A 144 0.79 1.12 -14.97
N ASP A 145 1.99 1.13 -14.40
CA ASP A 145 2.28 0.48 -13.12
C ASP A 145 1.75 1.33 -11.93
N TYR A 146 1.23 0.66 -10.91
CA TYR A 146 0.64 1.27 -9.72
C TYR A 146 1.55 1.18 -8.49
N CYS A 147 2.69 0.52 -8.62
CA CYS A 147 3.66 0.32 -7.56
C CYS A 147 5.08 0.30 -8.15
N GLN A 148 6.00 1.04 -7.52
CA GLN A 148 7.42 1.02 -7.86
C GLN A 148 8.26 1.11 -6.59
N MET A 149 9.49 0.61 -6.67
CA MET A 149 10.51 0.72 -5.64
C MET A 149 11.65 1.60 -6.16
N HIS A 150 12.07 2.58 -5.38
CA HIS A 150 13.30 3.31 -5.64
C HIS A 150 14.42 2.71 -4.79
N LEU A 151 15.55 2.41 -5.42
CA LEU A 151 16.80 2.06 -4.76
C LEU A 151 17.77 3.23 -4.89
N VAL A 152 18.19 3.81 -3.77
CA VAL A 152 19.13 4.94 -3.74
C VAL A 152 20.43 4.47 -3.09
N PRO A 153 21.45 4.05 -3.87
CA PRO A 153 22.76 3.74 -3.31
C PRO A 153 23.34 4.98 -2.64
N GLY A 154 23.93 4.80 -1.46
CA GLY A 154 24.60 5.88 -0.74
C GLY A 154 25.90 6.33 -1.39
N GLU A 155 26.68 7.12 -0.65
CA GLU A 155 27.98 7.57 -1.11
C GLU A 155 28.93 6.39 -1.35
N LEU A 156 29.67 6.47 -2.45
CA LEU A 156 30.64 5.47 -2.85
C LEU A 156 31.92 5.58 -2.02
N ALA A 157 32.38 4.44 -1.51
CA ALA A 157 33.74 4.29 -1.04
C ALA A 157 34.73 4.26 -2.22
N ASN A 158 36.02 4.47 -1.92
CA ASN A 158 37.10 4.52 -2.92
C ASN A 158 37.24 3.22 -3.75
N ASP A 159 36.76 2.09 -3.22
CA ASP A 159 36.77 0.78 -3.86
C ASP A 159 35.49 0.49 -4.68
N GLY A 160 34.58 1.46 -4.79
CA GLY A 160 33.32 1.32 -5.53
C GLY A 160 32.22 0.59 -4.77
N THR A 161 32.36 0.41 -3.44
CA THR A 161 31.33 -0.17 -2.59
C THR A 161 30.45 0.88 -1.90
N VAL A 162 29.26 0.46 -1.47
CA VAL A 162 28.33 1.24 -0.64
C VAL A 162 28.09 0.51 0.67
N SER A 163 28.05 1.26 1.78
CA SER A 163 27.70 0.77 3.12
C SER A 163 26.28 1.16 3.54
N THR A 164 25.67 2.12 2.86
CA THR A 164 24.32 2.60 3.17
C THR A 164 23.52 2.73 1.89
N PHE A 165 22.22 2.46 1.94
CA PHE A 165 21.31 2.75 0.84
C PHE A 165 19.90 3.06 1.35
N GLY A 166 19.13 3.74 0.51
CA GLY A 166 17.73 4.02 0.75
C GLY A 166 16.82 3.15 -0.12
N LEU A 167 15.68 2.75 0.44
CA LEU A 167 14.55 2.23 -0.32
C LEU A 167 13.35 3.17 -0.13
N LEU A 168 12.65 3.48 -1.22
CA LEU A 168 11.36 4.17 -1.16
C LEU A 168 10.34 3.41 -2.00
N LEU A 169 9.36 2.80 -1.33
CA LEU A 169 8.19 2.26 -2.00
C LEU A 169 7.22 3.41 -2.32
N HIS A 170 6.77 3.49 -3.57
CA HIS A 170 5.74 4.40 -4.05
C HIS A 170 4.61 3.57 -4.66
N CYS A 171 3.43 3.56 -4.02
CA CYS A 171 2.37 2.62 -4.35
C CYS A 171 0.97 3.26 -4.26
N HIS A 172 0.06 2.82 -5.12
CA HIS A 172 -1.36 3.10 -5.01
C HIS A 172 -1.97 2.38 -3.80
N HIS A 173 -2.67 3.10 -2.94
CA HIS A 173 -3.14 2.58 -1.66
C HIS A 173 -4.24 1.50 -1.78
N SER A 174 -4.91 1.39 -2.92
CA SER A 174 -5.83 0.26 -3.16
C SER A 174 -5.12 -1.09 -3.31
N LEU A 175 -3.80 -1.12 -3.54
CA LEU A 175 -3.05 -2.37 -3.68
C LEU A 175 -2.62 -2.95 -2.32
N CYS A 176 -2.37 -2.08 -1.35
CA CYS A 176 -1.89 -2.46 -0.02
C CYS A 176 -2.19 -1.36 1.00
N ASP A 177 -2.33 -1.75 2.27
CA ASP A 177 -2.41 -0.81 3.38
C ASP A 177 -1.06 -0.66 4.09
N GLY A 178 -1.02 0.18 5.13
CA GLY A 178 0.20 0.40 5.90
C GLY A 178 0.73 -0.84 6.63
N SER A 179 -0.09 -1.87 6.85
CA SER A 179 0.34 -3.14 7.44
C SER A 179 0.95 -4.05 6.38
N ALA A 180 0.29 -4.18 5.24
CA ALA A 180 0.76 -4.96 4.10
C ALA A 180 2.12 -4.45 3.61
N VAL A 181 2.33 -3.13 3.51
CA VAL A 181 3.62 -2.56 3.11
C VAL A 181 4.76 -2.99 4.04
N LYS A 182 4.52 -3.05 5.36
CA LYS A 182 5.53 -3.51 6.33
C LYS A 182 5.87 -4.99 6.14
N ILE A 183 4.86 -5.83 5.88
CA ILE A 183 5.04 -7.26 5.62
C ILE A 183 5.85 -7.46 4.34
N ILE A 184 5.45 -6.80 3.25
CA ILE A 184 6.11 -6.85 1.94
C ILE A 184 7.58 -6.44 2.06
N LEU A 185 7.86 -5.32 2.72
CA LEU A 185 9.23 -4.84 2.89
C LEU A 185 10.06 -5.72 3.82
N ASN A 186 9.47 -6.27 4.87
CA ASN A 186 10.18 -7.22 5.73
C ASN A 186 10.58 -8.48 4.94
N PHE A 187 9.69 -9.00 4.11
CA PHE A 187 10.00 -10.13 3.22
C PHE A 187 11.11 -9.76 2.22
N TYR A 188 11.00 -8.60 1.58
CA TYR A 188 12.01 -8.12 0.64
C TYR A 188 13.40 -7.99 1.29
N LEU A 189 13.48 -7.40 2.49
CA LEU A 189 14.75 -7.25 3.22
C LEU A 189 15.35 -8.58 3.64
N ASP A 190 14.53 -9.52 4.11
CA ASP A 190 14.99 -10.86 4.47
C ASP A 190 15.58 -11.59 3.26
N GLN A 191 14.93 -11.51 2.09
CA GLN A 191 15.47 -12.07 0.86
C GLN A 191 16.74 -11.36 0.41
N LEU A 192 16.76 -10.02 0.42
CA LEU A 192 17.92 -9.24 0.02
C LEU A 192 19.14 -9.57 0.90
N ALA A 193 18.95 -9.71 2.21
CA ALA A 193 20.03 -10.12 3.12
C ALA A 193 20.59 -11.51 2.75
N LYS A 194 19.72 -12.48 2.45
CA LYS A 194 20.14 -13.83 2.01
C LYS A 194 20.93 -13.79 0.72
N VAL A 195 20.44 -13.09 -0.31
CA VAL A 195 21.13 -13.00 -1.60
C VAL A 195 22.47 -12.28 -1.47
N LEU A 196 22.53 -11.18 -0.71
CA LEU A 196 23.79 -10.46 -0.49
C LEU A 196 24.82 -11.32 0.27
N SER A 197 24.37 -12.21 1.17
CA SER A 197 25.25 -13.16 1.87
C SER A 197 25.70 -14.36 1.01
N GLY A 198 25.21 -14.47 -0.23
CA GLY A 198 25.53 -15.57 -1.14
C GLY A 198 24.73 -16.85 -0.90
N SER A 199 23.65 -16.77 -0.11
CA SER A 199 22.67 -17.87 -0.01
C SER A 199 21.83 -17.95 -1.29
N HIS A 200 21.40 -19.15 -1.67
CA HIS A 200 20.50 -19.30 -2.83
C HIS A 200 19.22 -18.49 -2.64
N SER A 201 18.87 -17.74 -3.68
CA SER A 201 17.61 -17.00 -3.73
C SER A 201 16.46 -17.93 -4.11
N MET A 202 15.23 -17.52 -3.77
CA MET A 202 14.04 -18.24 -4.17
C MET A 202 13.80 -18.24 -5.68
N SER A 203 14.40 -17.30 -6.43
CA SER A 203 14.18 -17.07 -7.86
C SER A 203 14.36 -18.35 -8.71
N GLU A 204 15.32 -19.21 -8.35
CA GLU A 204 15.65 -20.43 -9.10
C GLU A 204 14.56 -21.52 -9.01
N SER A 205 13.64 -21.42 -8.05
CA SER A 205 12.56 -22.40 -7.84
C SER A 205 11.16 -21.90 -8.18
N VAL A 206 11.03 -20.65 -8.64
CA VAL A 206 9.73 -20.04 -8.93
C VAL A 206 9.10 -20.63 -10.19
N GLN A 207 7.90 -21.20 -10.03
CA GLN A 207 7.05 -21.64 -11.14
C GLN A 207 6.00 -20.58 -11.45
N TRP A 208 6.36 -19.63 -12.32
CA TRP A 208 5.44 -18.59 -12.78
C TRP A 208 4.16 -19.18 -13.38
N GLY A 209 3.04 -18.53 -13.08
CA GLY A 209 1.68 -19.02 -13.26
C GLY A 209 1.05 -19.59 -11.98
N HIS A 210 1.83 -19.98 -10.96
CA HIS A 210 1.34 -20.40 -9.65
C HIS A 210 1.18 -19.25 -8.66
N GLU A 211 1.75 -18.07 -8.94
CA GLU A 211 1.60 -16.91 -8.06
C GLU A 211 0.14 -16.44 -7.92
N LEU A 212 -0.75 -16.86 -8.83
CA LEU A 212 -2.19 -16.63 -8.70
C LEU A 212 -2.76 -17.15 -7.37
N GLU A 213 -2.16 -18.18 -6.80
CA GLU A 213 -2.55 -18.75 -5.50
C GLU A 213 -2.13 -17.87 -4.32
N ASN A 214 -1.14 -17.00 -4.51
CA ASN A 214 -0.63 -16.07 -3.50
C ASN A 214 -1.40 -14.75 -3.48
N ILE A 215 -2.37 -14.56 -4.38
CA ILE A 215 -3.18 -13.34 -4.41
C ILE A 215 -4.13 -13.34 -3.21
N PRO A 216 -4.09 -12.30 -2.36
CA PRO A 216 -4.98 -12.23 -1.23
C PRO A 216 -6.44 -12.12 -1.70
N PRO A 217 -7.37 -12.85 -1.07
CA PRO A 217 -8.79 -12.66 -1.31
C PRO A 217 -9.23 -11.25 -0.88
N ALA A 218 -10.36 -10.76 -1.40
CA ALA A 218 -10.96 -9.55 -0.87
C ALA A 218 -11.33 -9.75 0.61
N VAL A 219 -11.26 -8.69 1.43
CA VAL A 219 -11.56 -8.75 2.87
C VAL A 219 -12.92 -9.39 3.15
N PHE A 220 -13.91 -9.11 2.29
CA PHE A 220 -15.26 -9.65 2.36
C PHE A 220 -15.35 -11.17 2.25
N ASN A 221 -14.32 -11.84 1.71
CA ASN A 221 -14.30 -13.28 1.50
C ASN A 221 -13.53 -14.03 2.58
N ILE A 222 -12.99 -13.33 3.58
CA ILE A 222 -12.26 -13.90 4.72
C ILE A 222 -12.80 -13.44 6.07
N LEU A 223 -13.98 -12.82 6.09
CA LEU A 223 -14.67 -12.45 7.32
C LEU A 223 -15.04 -13.72 8.10
N ASN A 224 -14.96 -13.63 9.43
CA ASN A 224 -15.40 -14.73 10.31
C ASN A 224 -16.93 -14.85 10.29
N ALA A 225 -17.42 -16.03 10.68
CA ALA A 225 -18.87 -16.30 10.74
C ALA A 225 -19.62 -15.40 11.74
N ASP A 226 -18.91 -14.86 12.73
CA ASP A 226 -19.48 -13.98 13.76
C ASP A 226 -19.43 -12.49 13.37
N GLU A 227 -18.83 -12.15 12.22
CA GLU A 227 -18.82 -10.78 11.73
C GLU A 227 -20.22 -10.33 11.31
N VAL A 228 -20.54 -9.07 11.58
CA VAL A 228 -21.82 -8.50 11.17
C VAL A 228 -21.78 -8.21 9.66
N LEU A 229 -22.63 -8.91 8.89
CA LEU A 229 -22.65 -8.85 7.43
C LEU A 229 -23.83 -8.03 6.90
N PRO A 230 -23.71 -7.45 5.69
CA PRO A 230 -24.86 -6.88 5.00
C PRO A 230 -25.88 -7.96 4.63
N ILE A 231 -27.12 -7.55 4.46
CA ILE A 231 -28.19 -8.44 3.97
C ILE A 231 -27.89 -8.84 2.51
N PRO A 232 -27.86 -10.14 2.19
CA PRO A 232 -27.55 -10.60 0.84
C PRO A 232 -28.73 -10.38 -0.12
N PRO A 233 -28.49 -10.37 -1.45
CA PRO A 233 -29.51 -10.03 -2.45
C PRO A 233 -30.73 -10.96 -2.47
N ASP A 234 -30.54 -12.22 -2.10
CA ASP A 234 -31.54 -13.29 -2.10
C ASP A 234 -32.32 -13.40 -0.77
N SER A 235 -31.96 -12.59 0.24
CA SER A 235 -32.69 -12.55 1.50
C SER A 235 -34.06 -11.87 1.35
N ALA A 236 -35.05 -12.39 2.08
CA ALA A 236 -36.36 -11.76 2.24
C ALA A 236 -36.34 -10.60 3.26
N GLU A 237 -35.25 -10.44 4.02
CA GLU A 237 -35.07 -9.32 4.94
C GLU A 237 -34.88 -8.01 4.16
N GLU A 238 -35.50 -6.93 4.66
CA GLU A 238 -35.34 -5.58 4.10
C GLU A 238 -34.21 -4.83 4.83
N PRO A 239 -33.26 -4.22 4.10
CA PRO A 239 -32.23 -3.37 4.70
C PRO A 239 -32.80 -2.25 5.55
N SER A 240 -32.30 -2.12 6.78
CA SER A 240 -32.66 -1.07 7.71
C SER A 240 -31.53 -0.77 8.69
N PHE A 241 -31.56 0.40 9.32
CA PHE A 241 -30.63 0.78 10.39
C PHE A 241 -30.85 0.03 11.71
N ASP A 242 -31.87 -0.83 11.79
CA ASP A 242 -32.02 -1.76 12.92
C ASP A 242 -31.06 -2.95 12.80
N ASN A 243 -30.59 -3.26 11.59
CA ASN A 243 -29.52 -4.21 11.37
C ASN A 243 -28.16 -3.55 11.64
N GLU A 244 -27.35 -4.18 12.51
CA GLU A 244 -26.10 -3.62 13.04
C GLU A 244 -25.09 -3.25 11.94
N TYR A 245 -25.09 -3.93 10.79
CA TYR A 245 -24.22 -3.58 9.66
C TYR A 245 -24.53 -2.17 9.15
N TYR A 246 -25.80 -1.92 8.81
CA TYR A 246 -26.23 -0.64 8.26
C TYR A 246 -26.20 0.46 9.30
N LYS A 247 -26.48 0.13 10.57
CA LYS A 247 -26.32 1.04 11.71
C LYS A 247 -24.88 1.53 11.85
N CYS A 248 -23.91 0.62 11.78
CA CYS A 248 -22.48 0.96 11.79
C CYS A 248 -22.12 1.88 10.62
N MET A 249 -22.56 1.53 9.41
CA MET A 249 -22.35 2.35 8.20
C MET A 249 -22.95 3.76 8.35
N GLY A 250 -24.18 3.85 8.86
CA GLY A 250 -24.85 5.12 9.13
C GLY A 250 -24.09 5.98 10.14
N SER A 251 -23.57 5.37 11.20
CA SER A 251 -22.74 6.06 12.20
C SER A 251 -21.43 6.58 11.60
N VAL A 252 -20.77 5.81 10.75
CA VAL A 252 -19.52 6.24 10.07
C VAL A 252 -19.80 7.45 9.17
N LEU A 253 -20.87 7.41 8.38
CA LEU A 253 -21.22 8.49 7.47
C LEU A 253 -21.66 9.76 8.23
N ALA A 254 -22.41 9.62 9.32
CA ALA A 254 -22.74 10.74 10.18
C ALA A 254 -21.48 11.38 10.81
N GLY A 255 -20.51 10.56 11.19
CA GLY A 255 -19.20 11.03 11.67
C GLY A 255 -18.44 11.82 10.61
N LEU A 256 -18.40 11.34 9.36
CA LEU A 256 -17.77 12.04 8.25
C LEU A 256 -18.45 13.38 7.93
N ASP A 257 -19.79 13.42 7.96
CA ASP A 257 -20.55 14.67 7.76
C ASP A 257 -20.29 15.68 8.89
N ALA A 258 -20.18 15.22 10.13
CA ALA A 258 -19.82 16.06 11.26
C ALA A 258 -18.41 16.66 11.12
N MET A 259 -17.43 15.85 10.70
CA MET A 259 -16.04 16.32 10.45
C MET A 259 -15.97 17.39 9.36
N ASN A 260 -16.83 17.33 8.33
CA ASN A 260 -16.88 18.34 7.29
C ASN A 260 -17.50 19.67 7.75
N LYS A 261 -18.31 19.67 8.82
CA LYS A 261 -18.99 20.88 9.33
C LYS A 261 -18.17 21.62 10.38
N ASP A 262 -17.35 20.90 11.12
CA ASP A 262 -16.47 21.45 12.16
C ASP A 262 -15.08 20.87 11.97
N ALA A 263 -14.29 21.49 11.07
CA ALA A 263 -12.91 21.13 10.78
C ALA A 263 -11.98 21.49 11.96
N HIS A 264 -12.29 20.99 13.16
CA HIS A 264 -11.47 20.97 14.37
C HIS A 264 -10.74 22.30 14.67
N GLY A 265 -11.40 23.45 14.45
CA GLY A 265 -10.80 24.77 14.70
C GLY A 265 -9.64 25.17 13.79
N LEU A 266 -9.34 24.38 12.74
CA LEU A 266 -8.38 24.76 11.71
C LEU A 266 -9.08 25.70 10.74
N ASN A 267 -8.51 26.91 10.56
CA ASN A 267 -9.02 27.85 9.57
C ASN A 267 -9.06 27.19 8.19
N ASP A 268 -10.14 27.42 7.44
CA ASP A 268 -10.23 27.02 6.04
C ASP A 268 -8.99 27.52 5.28
N CYS A 269 -8.08 26.60 4.98
CA CYS A 269 -7.01 26.88 4.04
C CYS A 269 -7.66 27.20 2.69
N ARG A 270 -7.17 28.23 2.01
CA ARG A 270 -7.56 28.52 0.63
C ARG A 270 -7.50 27.22 -0.17
N GLN A 271 -8.58 26.91 -0.91
CA GLN A 271 -8.60 25.76 -1.81
C GLN A 271 -7.44 25.89 -2.80
N ASP A 272 -6.45 25.00 -2.65
CA ASP A 272 -5.31 24.95 -3.54
C ASP A 272 -5.72 24.24 -4.84
N THR A 273 -5.71 24.98 -5.94
CA THR A 273 -5.99 24.45 -7.26
C THR A 273 -4.79 23.72 -7.88
N GLU A 274 -3.59 23.87 -7.32
CA GLU A 274 -2.37 23.21 -7.79
C GLU A 274 -2.28 21.75 -7.33
N TRP A 275 -1.32 20.99 -7.88
CA TRP A 275 -1.01 19.67 -7.39
C TRP A 275 -0.44 19.77 -5.97
N PRO A 276 -0.94 19.00 -4.98
CA PRO A 276 -0.53 19.18 -3.60
C PRO A 276 0.96 18.87 -3.43
N LYS A 277 1.70 19.81 -2.86
CA LYS A 277 3.08 19.60 -2.42
C LYS A 277 3.07 18.97 -1.03
N THR A 278 3.02 17.64 -0.99
CA THR A 278 2.99 16.93 0.30
C THR A 278 4.26 17.24 1.12
N ARG A 279 4.09 17.54 2.41
CA ARG A 279 5.18 17.77 3.36
C ARG A 279 4.92 16.95 4.60
N ARG A 280 6.00 16.52 5.25
CA ARG A 280 5.94 15.77 6.51
C ARG A 280 6.62 16.59 7.59
N ALA A 281 5.91 16.80 8.69
CA ALA A 281 6.52 17.19 9.96
C ALA A 281 6.59 15.94 10.85
N SER A 282 7.73 15.71 11.48
CA SER A 282 7.91 14.61 12.43
C SER A 282 8.43 15.14 13.75
N VAL A 283 7.93 14.54 14.84
CA VAL A 283 8.45 14.75 16.18
C VAL A 283 8.94 13.39 16.68
N LEU A 284 10.22 13.32 17.03
CA LEU A 284 10.83 12.12 17.57
C LEU A 284 10.92 12.25 19.08
N PHE A 285 10.20 11.40 19.79
CA PHE A 285 10.33 11.27 21.24
C PHE A 285 11.57 10.45 21.58
N THR A 286 12.28 10.82 22.64
CA THR A 286 13.34 9.96 23.18
C THR A 286 12.75 8.65 23.70
N ARG A 287 13.63 7.69 23.96
CA ARG A 287 13.25 6.41 24.60
C ARG A 287 12.58 6.65 25.95
N GLU A 288 13.12 7.58 26.73
CA GLU A 288 12.63 7.94 28.07
C GLU A 288 11.27 8.65 27.98
N GLU A 289 11.10 9.56 27.03
CA GLU A 289 9.81 10.21 26.77
C GLU A 289 8.75 9.20 26.36
N SER A 290 9.06 8.34 25.39
CA SER A 290 8.16 7.26 24.95
C SER A 290 7.78 6.35 26.11
N ALA A 291 8.76 5.95 26.95
CA ALA A 291 8.50 5.11 28.12
C ALA A 291 7.58 5.79 29.13
N ARG A 292 7.76 7.09 29.38
CA ARG A 292 6.88 7.87 30.27
C ARG A 292 5.45 7.96 29.73
N ILE A 293 5.28 8.23 28.44
CA ILE A 293 3.96 8.31 27.81
C ILE A 293 3.25 6.95 27.89
N ILE A 294 3.95 5.85 27.58
CA ILE A 294 3.40 4.50 27.65
C ILE A 294 3.01 4.14 29.09
N ALA A 295 3.87 4.44 30.06
CA ALA A 295 3.59 4.19 31.48
C ALA A 295 2.36 4.98 31.95
N ALA A 296 2.25 6.25 31.55
CA ALA A 296 1.09 7.08 31.85
C ALA A 296 -0.20 6.52 31.24
N ALA A 297 -0.19 6.18 29.94
CA ALA A 297 -1.36 5.60 29.27
C ALA A 297 -1.84 4.32 29.98
N ARG A 298 -0.90 3.43 30.32
CA ARG A 298 -1.20 2.19 31.04
C ARG A 298 -1.77 2.41 32.44
N ALA A 299 -1.29 3.43 33.15
CA ALA A 299 -1.79 3.75 34.49
C ALA A 299 -3.29 4.13 34.48
N PHE A 300 -3.81 4.59 33.34
CA PHE A 300 -5.23 4.91 33.14
C PHE A 300 -6.00 3.83 32.36
N GLY A 301 -5.41 2.64 32.14
CA GLY A 301 -6.06 1.55 31.40
C GLY A 301 -6.14 1.78 29.89
N PHE A 302 -5.36 2.73 29.34
CA PHE A 302 -5.34 3.04 27.92
C PHE A 302 -4.09 2.47 27.22
N THR A 303 -4.20 2.31 25.90
CA THR A 303 -3.04 2.10 25.01
C THR A 303 -2.45 3.44 24.56
N LEU A 304 -1.27 3.43 23.95
CA LEU A 304 -0.60 4.63 23.43
C LEU A 304 -1.44 5.43 22.42
N THR A 305 -2.36 4.78 21.70
CA THR A 305 -3.17 5.42 20.64
C THR A 305 -4.29 6.30 21.19
N HIS A 306 -4.77 6.05 22.41
CA HIS A 306 -5.84 6.85 23.03
C HIS A 306 -5.39 8.28 23.42
N PRO A 307 -4.28 8.50 24.14
CA PRO A 307 -3.85 9.85 24.49
C PRO A 307 -3.42 10.67 23.26
N THR A 308 -2.93 10.04 22.20
CA THR A 308 -2.63 10.74 20.93
C THR A 308 -3.88 11.23 20.22
N LEU A 309 -5.02 10.56 20.39
CA LEU A 309 -6.31 11.02 19.87
C LEU A 309 -6.86 12.19 20.69
N HIS A 310 -6.60 12.25 22.01
CA HIS A 310 -7.05 13.35 22.87
C HIS A 310 -6.18 14.62 22.80
N TRP A 311 -4.90 14.50 22.44
CA TRP A 311 -4.03 15.67 22.26
C TRP A 311 -4.49 16.62 21.14
N GLN A 312 -5.20 16.11 20.13
CA GLN A 312 -5.82 16.95 19.08
C GLN A 312 -6.98 17.83 19.58
N TRP A 313 -7.47 17.65 20.81
CA TRP A 313 -8.65 18.35 21.35
C TRP A 313 -8.33 19.44 22.36
N SER A 314 -7.05 19.65 22.69
CA SER A 314 -6.62 20.54 23.78
C SER A 314 -5.57 21.58 23.40
N SER A 315 -5.28 21.73 22.09
CA SER A 315 -4.47 22.81 21.51
C SER A 315 -5.33 23.70 20.64
#